data_AF-A0A917RUH8-F1
#
_entry.id   AF-A0A917RUH8-F1
#
_cell.length_a   1.000
_cell.length_b   1.000
_cell.length_c   1.000
_cell.angle_alpha   90.00
_cell.angle_beta   90.00
_cell.angle_gamma   90.00
#
_symmetry.space_group_name_H-M   'P 1'
#
loop_
_entity.id
_entity.type
_entity.pdbx_description
1 polymer ?
#
loop_
_entity_poly.entity_id
_entity_poly.type
_entity_poly.pdbx_seq_one_letter_code
_entity_poly.pdbx_strand_id
1 'polypeptide(L)'
;MTDPENDSTALETALSNSRSPDGLTRDAAIFELANFIHEDSAVRRLHEMLDEDIVTMQVDASDVLARLGGVKGLFLVLDEIGRRRDDPDADYIANWLYELDAGGDVEILEMIDPVSGELSNNGISATEKVARP
;
A
#
# COMPACT_ATOMS: atom_id res chain seq x y z
N MET A 1 -23.00 -14.93 8.16
CA MET A 1 -23.74 -14.29 7.05
C MET A 1 -24.05 -12.90 7.53
N THR A 2 -23.13 -11.96 7.31
CA THR A 2 -23.32 -10.55 7.62
C THR A 2 -24.37 -9.97 6.68
N ASP A 3 -25.12 -9.01 7.18
CA ASP A 3 -26.17 -8.33 6.44
C ASP A 3 -25.52 -7.34 5.45
N PRO A 4 -25.71 -7.48 4.13
CA PRO A 4 -25.06 -6.62 3.14
C PRO A 4 -25.39 -5.13 3.31
N GLU A 5 -26.54 -4.77 3.89
CA GLU A 5 -26.87 -3.37 4.18
C GLU A 5 -26.01 -2.80 5.32
N ASN A 6 -25.65 -3.65 6.29
CA ASN A 6 -24.78 -3.29 7.41
C ASN A 6 -23.32 -3.13 6.94
N ASP A 7 -22.86 -4.00 6.05
CA ASP A 7 -21.50 -3.93 5.48
C ASP A 7 -21.33 -2.67 4.61
N SER A 8 -22.35 -2.29 3.82
CA SER A 8 -22.34 -1.03 3.06
C SER A 8 -22.27 0.20 3.97
N THR A 9 -23.07 0.23 5.04
CA THR A 9 -23.09 1.34 6.01
C THR A 9 -21.76 1.47 6.76
N ALA A 10 -21.16 0.32 7.12
CA ALA A 10 -19.86 0.28 7.79
C ALA A 10 -18.72 0.78 6.87
N LEU A 11 -18.73 0.40 5.58
CA LEU A 11 -17.77 0.92 4.60
C LEU A 11 -17.92 2.43 4.41
N GLU A 12 -19.14 2.95 4.28
CA GLU A 12 -19.38 4.39 4.17
C GLU A 12 -18.85 5.15 5.40
N THR A 13 -19.03 4.58 6.59
CA THR A 13 -18.50 5.13 7.84
C THR A 13 -16.98 5.16 7.84
N ALA A 14 -16.31 4.06 7.47
CA ALA A 14 -14.85 4.00 7.36
C ALA A 14 -14.31 5.04 6.35
N LEU A 15 -14.96 5.16 5.19
CA LEU A 15 -14.61 6.15 4.17
C LEU A 15 -14.81 7.59 4.67
N SER A 16 -15.83 7.84 5.49
CA SER A 16 -16.05 9.15 6.12
C SER A 16 -14.96 9.44 7.16
N ASN A 17 -14.68 8.49 8.06
CA ASN A 17 -13.66 8.62 9.11
C ASN A 17 -12.26 8.87 8.52
N SER A 18 -11.93 8.19 7.42
CA SER A 18 -10.65 8.39 6.72
C SER A 18 -10.44 9.81 6.19
N ARG A 19 -11.50 10.64 6.13
CA ARG A 19 -11.46 12.03 5.67
C ARG A 19 -11.72 13.03 6.81
N SER A 20 -11.72 12.57 8.05
CA SER A 20 -11.91 13.41 9.22
C SER A 20 -10.83 14.49 9.30
N PRO A 21 -11.16 15.71 9.75
CA PRO A 21 -10.12 16.70 10.08
C PRO A 21 -9.25 16.27 11.26
N ASP A 22 -9.74 15.35 12.10
CA ASP A 22 -8.98 14.79 13.22
C ASP A 22 -8.05 13.67 12.75
N GLY A 23 -6.75 13.83 13.00
CA GLY A 23 -5.72 12.89 12.57
C GLY A 23 -5.91 11.49 13.19
N LEU A 24 -6.23 11.40 14.48
CA LEU A 24 -6.42 10.10 15.14
C LEU A 24 -7.62 9.32 14.56
N THR A 25 -8.68 10.03 14.17
CA THR A 25 -9.83 9.44 13.49
C THR A 25 -9.44 8.92 12.11
N ARG A 26 -8.62 9.65 11.35
CA ARG A 26 -8.12 9.17 10.05
C ARG A 26 -7.23 7.94 10.21
N ASP A 27 -6.35 7.95 11.20
CA ASP A 27 -5.45 6.85 11.53
C ASP A 27 -6.22 5.56 11.84
N ALA A 28 -7.21 5.65 12.75
CA ALA A 28 -8.07 4.52 13.08
C ALA A 28 -8.85 3.99 11.86
N ALA A 29 -9.24 4.87 10.93
CA ALA A 29 -9.97 4.49 9.73
C ALA A 29 -9.16 3.61 8.77
N ILE A 30 -7.81 3.62 8.83
CA ILE A 30 -6.96 2.71 8.04
C ILE A 30 -7.34 1.25 8.33
N PHE A 31 -7.46 0.91 9.62
CA PHE A 31 -7.81 -0.44 10.06
C PHE A 31 -9.31 -0.75 9.86
N GLU A 32 -10.17 0.26 9.86
CA GLU A 32 -11.57 0.09 9.46
C GLU A 32 -11.67 -0.29 7.98
N LEU A 33 -10.96 0.44 7.11
CA LEU A 33 -10.88 0.19 5.66
C LEU A 33 -10.26 -1.17 5.34
N ALA A 34 -9.32 -1.65 6.16
CA ALA A 34 -8.71 -2.97 6.02
C ALA A 34 -9.75 -4.11 6.00
N ASN A 35 -10.85 -3.98 6.74
CA ASN A 35 -11.94 -4.98 6.73
C ASN A 35 -12.65 -5.07 5.37
N PHE A 36 -12.52 -4.03 4.56
CA PHE A 36 -13.12 -3.89 3.24
C PHE A 36 -12.08 -3.92 2.13
N ILE A 37 -10.92 -4.56 2.33
CA ILE A 37 -9.83 -4.60 1.33
C ILE A 37 -10.25 -5.23 -0.01
N HIS A 38 -11.36 -5.96 -0.05
CA HIS A 38 -11.96 -6.51 -1.26
C HIS A 38 -12.76 -5.47 -2.07
N GLU A 39 -13.09 -4.33 -1.48
CA GLU A 39 -13.84 -3.24 -2.09
C GLU A 39 -12.88 -2.21 -2.73
N ASP A 40 -13.07 -1.93 -4.02
CA ASP A 40 -12.19 -1.02 -4.76
C ASP A 40 -12.18 0.42 -4.18
N SER A 41 -13.27 0.85 -3.54
CA SER A 41 -13.30 2.15 -2.85
C SER A 41 -12.41 2.19 -1.61
N ALA A 42 -12.30 1.08 -0.87
CA ALA A 42 -11.45 1.01 0.31
C ALA A 42 -9.97 0.96 -0.11
N VAL A 43 -9.62 0.11 -1.08
CA VAL A 43 -8.26 0.03 -1.64
C VAL A 43 -7.82 1.38 -2.20
N ARG A 44 -8.69 2.05 -2.96
CA ARG A 44 -8.39 3.38 -3.49
C ARG A 44 -8.16 4.40 -2.39
N ARG A 45 -8.97 4.40 -1.32
CA ARG A 45 -8.76 5.34 -0.21
C ARG A 45 -7.46 5.03 0.54
N LEU A 46 -7.15 3.76 0.81
CA LEU A 46 -5.88 3.37 1.41
C LEU A 46 -4.68 3.81 0.56
N HIS A 47 -4.78 3.70 -0.77
CA HIS A 47 -3.75 4.24 -1.67
C HIS A 47 -3.63 5.77 -1.56
N GLU A 48 -4.74 6.52 -1.54
CA GLU A 48 -4.72 7.97 -1.30
C GLU A 48 -4.07 8.32 0.05
N MET A 49 -4.16 7.44 1.06
CA MET A 49 -3.56 7.66 2.38
C MET A 49 -2.05 7.45 2.43
N LEU A 50 -1.45 6.85 1.38
CA LEU A 50 0.00 6.78 1.27
C LEU A 50 0.64 8.17 1.07
N ASP A 51 -0.13 9.17 0.63
CA ASP A 51 0.29 10.56 0.40
C ASP A 51 -0.27 11.54 1.46
N GLU A 52 -0.63 11.05 2.65
CA GLU A 52 -1.04 11.91 3.78
C GLU A 52 0.17 12.62 4.41
N ASP A 53 0.00 13.84 4.91
CA ASP A 53 1.07 14.63 5.55
C ASP A 53 1.66 13.98 6.83
N ILE A 54 1.05 12.91 7.34
CA ILE A 54 1.42 12.23 8.58
C ILE A 54 2.10 10.90 8.21
N VAL A 55 3.42 10.84 8.36
CA VAL A 55 4.23 9.67 7.99
C VAL A 55 3.72 8.35 8.60
N THR A 56 3.23 8.36 9.85
CA THR A 56 2.70 7.14 10.48
C THR A 56 1.49 6.59 9.72
N MET A 57 0.62 7.45 9.19
CA MET A 57 -0.51 7.00 8.36
C MET A 57 -0.06 6.41 7.04
N GLN A 58 0.98 6.99 6.43
CA GLN A 58 1.55 6.44 5.20
C GLN A 58 2.08 5.02 5.44
N VAL A 59 2.79 4.81 6.55
CA VAL A 59 3.30 3.50 6.96
C VAL A 59 2.16 2.53 7.27
N ASP A 60 1.16 2.92 8.05
CA ASP A 60 0.03 2.04 8.41
C ASP A 60 -0.83 1.66 7.20
N ALA A 61 -1.07 2.61 6.27
CA ALA A 61 -1.75 2.31 5.02
C ALA A 61 -0.92 1.36 4.13
N SER A 62 0.41 1.53 4.12
CA SER A 62 1.29 0.62 3.39
C SER A 62 1.30 -0.78 3.97
N ASP A 63 1.25 -0.92 5.30
CA ASP A 63 1.15 -2.20 6.00
C ASP A 63 -0.12 -2.95 5.60
N VAL A 64 -1.27 -2.28 5.68
CA VAL A 64 -2.56 -2.85 5.29
C VAL A 64 -2.55 -3.28 3.83
N LEU A 65 -2.05 -2.44 2.92
CA LEU A 65 -2.00 -2.76 1.49
C LEU A 65 -1.06 -3.95 1.20
N ALA A 66 0.11 -3.98 1.83
CA ALA A 66 1.09 -5.06 1.64
C ALA A 66 0.57 -6.40 2.19
N ARG A 67 -0.02 -6.40 3.40
CA ARG A 67 -0.49 -7.62 4.06
C ARG A 67 -1.79 -8.15 3.48
N LEU A 68 -2.74 -7.27 3.17
CA LEU A 68 -4.12 -7.67 2.87
C LEU A 68 -4.52 -7.41 1.41
N GLY A 69 -3.87 -6.47 0.73
CA GLY A 69 -4.17 -6.14 -0.66
C GLY A 69 -3.56 -7.10 -1.69
N GLY A 70 -2.77 -8.08 -1.23
CA GLY A 70 -2.03 -9.01 -2.08
C GLY A 70 -1.11 -8.29 -3.07
N VAL A 71 -0.86 -8.92 -4.22
CA VAL A 71 0.03 -8.37 -5.25
C VAL A 71 -0.44 -6.98 -5.74
N LYS A 72 -1.75 -6.77 -5.90
CA LYS A 72 -2.30 -5.45 -6.31
C LYS A 72 -1.99 -4.38 -5.27
N GLY A 73 -2.20 -4.67 -3.98
CA GLY A 73 -1.88 -3.76 -2.89
C GLY A 73 -0.39 -3.42 -2.83
N LEU A 74 0.47 -4.43 -2.91
CA LEU A 74 1.92 -4.25 -2.97
C LEU A 74 2.35 -3.36 -4.15
N PHE A 75 1.77 -3.54 -5.34
CA PHE A 75 2.07 -2.67 -6.49
C PHE A 75 1.70 -1.21 -6.24
N LEU A 76 0.60 -0.92 -5.55
CA LEU A 76 0.23 0.46 -5.21
C LEU A 76 1.27 1.10 -4.29
N VAL A 77 1.77 0.35 -3.31
CA VAL A 77 2.83 0.84 -2.40
C VAL A 77 4.14 1.08 -3.16
N LEU A 78 4.53 0.16 -4.04
CA LEU A 78 5.75 0.30 -4.84
C LEU A 78 5.65 1.45 -5.86
N ASP A 79 4.47 1.65 -6.46
CA ASP A 79 4.22 2.79 -7.35
C ASP A 79 4.34 4.13 -6.61
N GLU A 80 3.79 4.21 -5.38
CA GLU A 80 3.94 5.37 -4.50
C GLU A 80 5.40 5.69 -4.20
N ILE A 81 6.18 4.71 -3.74
CA ILE A 81 7.61 4.87 -3.46
C ILE A 81 8.34 5.35 -4.72
N GLY A 82 8.04 4.76 -5.88
CA GLY A 82 8.66 5.13 -7.15
C GLY A 82 8.36 6.58 -7.56
N ARG A 83 7.11 7.03 -7.38
CA ARG A 83 6.70 8.41 -7.67
C ARG A 83 7.31 9.42 -6.70
N ARG A 84 7.50 9.04 -5.44
CA ARG A 84 8.04 9.86 -4.36
C ARG A 84 9.50 9.56 -4.02
N ARG A 85 10.27 9.02 -4.97
CA ARG A 85 11.68 8.60 -4.74
C ARG A 85 12.62 9.68 -4.18
N ASP A 86 12.26 10.96 -4.35
CA ASP A 86 13.05 12.11 -3.89
C ASP A 86 12.47 12.72 -2.59
N ASP A 87 11.39 12.13 -2.05
CA ASP A 87 10.76 12.48 -0.78
C ASP A 87 11.32 11.61 0.35
N PRO A 88 11.97 12.19 1.38
CA PRO A 88 12.48 11.44 2.53
C PRO A 88 11.40 10.64 3.27
N ASP A 89 10.14 11.05 3.21
CA ASP A 89 9.07 10.31 3.89
C ASP A 89 8.80 8.95 3.22
N ALA A 90 9.06 8.83 1.92
CA ALA A 90 8.95 7.56 1.18
C ALA A 90 9.97 6.51 1.66
N ASP A 91 11.10 6.94 2.24
CA ASP A 91 12.09 6.01 2.81
C ASP A 91 11.51 5.23 4.01
N TYR A 92 10.56 5.81 4.75
CA TYR A 92 9.90 5.09 5.85
C TYR A 92 9.01 3.96 5.34
N ILE A 93 8.29 4.19 4.24
CA ILE A 93 7.47 3.16 3.58
C ILE A 93 8.38 2.05 3.03
N ALA A 94 9.47 2.43 2.34
CA ALA A 94 10.41 1.46 1.78
C ALA A 94 11.09 0.62 2.86
N ASN A 95 11.52 1.25 3.96
CA ASN A 95 12.09 0.55 5.10
C ASN A 95 11.06 -0.37 5.76
N TRP A 96 9.80 0.04 5.87
CA TRP A 96 8.74 -0.82 6.42
C TRP A 96 8.53 -2.08 5.58
N LEU A 97 8.45 -1.97 4.25
CA LEU A 97 8.35 -3.14 3.38
C LEU A 97 9.55 -4.09 3.56
N TYR A 98 10.77 -3.54 3.67
CA TYR A 98 11.94 -4.35 3.94
C TYR A 98 11.82 -5.13 5.27
N GLU A 99 11.36 -4.48 6.34
CA GLU A 99 11.17 -5.15 7.64
C GLU A 99 10.09 -6.25 7.58
N LEU A 100 9.01 -6.05 6.81
CA LEU A 100 7.98 -7.07 6.60
C LEU A 100 8.53 -8.32 5.92
N ASP A 101 9.36 -8.15 4.88
CA ASP A 101 9.99 -9.24 4.15
C ASP A 101 11.07 -9.94 4.99
N ALA A 102 11.98 -9.16 5.58
CA ALA A 102 13.05 -9.67 6.42
C ALA A 102 12.54 -10.38 7.68
N GLY A 103 11.40 -9.95 8.21
CA GLY A 103 10.70 -10.58 9.33
C GLY A 103 9.95 -11.86 8.97
N GLY A 104 9.71 -12.13 7.67
CA GLY A 104 8.89 -13.24 7.20
C GLY A 104 7.38 -13.03 7.43
N ASP A 105 6.96 -11.80 7.68
CA ASP A 105 5.56 -11.43 7.90
C ASP A 105 4.78 -11.35 6.57
N VAL A 106 5.45 -10.91 5.52
CA VAL A 106 4.96 -10.86 4.14
C VAL A 106 6.11 -11.24 3.21
N GLU A 107 5.95 -12.28 2.40
CA GLU A 107 6.97 -12.74 1.44
C GLU A 107 7.01 -11.84 0.20
N ILE A 108 7.32 -10.55 0.39
CA ILE A 108 7.24 -9.50 -0.65
C ILE A 108 8.08 -9.87 -1.87
N LEU A 109 9.31 -10.33 -1.68
CA LEU A 109 10.19 -10.71 -2.79
C LEU A 109 9.64 -11.90 -3.59
N GLU A 110 8.98 -12.85 -2.94
CA GLU A 110 8.36 -13.98 -3.63
C GLU A 110 7.10 -13.55 -4.39
N MET A 111 6.33 -12.60 -3.84
CA MET A 111 5.13 -12.06 -4.49
C MET A 111 5.42 -11.35 -5.81
N ILE A 112 6.62 -10.75 -5.97
CA ILE A 112 7.01 -9.99 -7.17
C ILE A 112 7.81 -10.82 -8.19
N ASP A 113 8.28 -12.02 -7.82
CA ASP A 113 9.08 -12.89 -8.70
C ASP A 113 8.36 -13.24 -10.03
N PRO A 114 7.05 -13.58 -10.04
CA PRO A 114 6.32 -13.85 -11.27
C PRO A 114 6.31 -12.64 -12.23
N VAL A 115 6.24 -11.43 -11.69
CA VAL A 115 6.20 -10.19 -12.50
C VAL A 115 7.59 -9.83 -13.02
N SER A 116 8.64 -10.11 -12.26
CA SER A 116 10.04 -9.92 -12.69
C SER A 116 10.39 -10.81 -13.88
N GLY A 117 9.86 -12.04 -13.90
CA GLY A 117 9.96 -12.95 -15.05
C GLY A 117 9.25 -12.41 -16.30
N GLU A 118 8.06 -11.82 -16.14
CA GLU A 118 7.30 -11.23 -17.25
C GLU A 118 7.93 -9.95 -17.81
N LEU A 119 8.46 -9.06 -16.95
CA LEU A 119 9.16 -7.85 -17.38
C LEU A 119 10.46 -8.18 -18.14
N SER A 120 11.19 -9.20 -17.66
CA SER A 120 12.39 -9.72 -18.33
C SER A 120 12.07 -10.33 -19.71
N ASN A 121 10.95 -11.06 -19.81
CA ASN A 121 10.50 -11.67 -21.06
C ASN A 121 9.94 -10.64 -22.07
N ASN A 122 9.43 -9.51 -21.58
CA ASN A 122 8.93 -8.40 -22.39
C ASN A 122 10.02 -7.38 -22.79
N GLY A 123 11.30 -7.69 -22.52
CA GLY A 123 12.43 -6.87 -22.98
C GLY A 123 12.67 -5.58 -22.19
N ILE A 124 11.96 -5.37 -21.08
CA ILE A 124 12.25 -4.27 -20.13
C ILE A 124 13.33 -4.78 -19.18
N SER A 125 14.56 -4.88 -19.68
CA SER A 125 15.71 -5.21 -18.85
C SER A 125 16.23 -3.96 -18.16
N ALA A 126 16.15 -3.92 -16.83
CA ALA A 126 16.75 -2.87 -15.98
C ALA A 126 18.29 -2.98 -15.93
N THR A 127 18.94 -3.12 -17.09
CA THR A 127 20.39 -3.11 -17.22
C THR A 127 20.86 -2.25 -18.39
N GLU A 128 20.44 -0.97 -18.41
CA GLU A 128 21.25 0.02 -19.11
C GLU A 128 22.44 0.37 -18.21
N LYS A 129 23.54 -0.34 -18.44
CA LYS A 129 24.87 -0.07 -17.87
C LYS A 129 25.11 1.43 -17.84
N VAL A 130 25.19 2.02 -16.65
CA VAL A 130 25.88 3.29 -16.45
C VAL A 130 27.35 3.05 -16.74
N ALA A 131 27.75 3.23 -17.99
CA ALA A 131 29.14 3.39 -18.38
C ALA A 131 29.61 4.71 -17.75
N ARG A 132 30.36 4.62 -16.65
CA ARG A 132 31.11 5.78 -16.15
C ARG A 132 32.41 5.92 -16.96
N PRO A 133 32.80 7.14 -17.34
CA PRO A 133 34.10 7.43 -17.95
C PRO A 133 35.27 7.21 -17.00
#